data_AF-A0A3G3MHI8-F1
#
_entry.id   AF-A0A3G3MHI8-F1
#
_cell.length_a   1.000
_cell.length_b   1.000
_cell.length_c   1.000
_cell.angle_alpha   90.00
_cell.angle_beta   90.00
_cell.angle_gamma   90.00
#
_symmetry.space_group_name_H-M   'P 1'
#
loop_
_entity.id
_entity.type
_entity.pdbx_description
1 polymer ?
#
loop_
_entity_poly.entity_id
_entity_poly.type
_entity_poly.pdbx_seq_one_letter_code
_entity_poly.pdbx_strand_id
1 'polypeptide(L)'
;MNVHSLINQIEGDWLVQTTTYYLNTYKVKSNNQKITCQQISRNSQQARLLINTVNNSNIPLETYLLEYIFGATGKRLYFCFLYNKSLRKGHIVKYINNNRAIEQYVFFIDYKNNVHIKSKYKNVQILEYLYFVSDNFKTVKSIINKNNQCVAICFSSKIKMN
;
A
#
# COMPACT_ATOMS: atom_id res chain seq x y z
N MET A 1 7.84 -13.11 -7.77
CA MET A 1 6.71 -13.03 -6.82
C MET A 1 5.36 -12.99 -7.55
N ASN A 2 4.36 -13.75 -7.09
CA ASN A 2 2.95 -13.60 -7.51
C ASN A 2 2.19 -12.73 -6.49
N VAL A 3 0.95 -12.31 -6.78
CA VAL A 3 0.20 -11.43 -5.87
C VAL A 3 -0.12 -12.09 -4.52
N HIS A 4 -0.40 -13.38 -4.48
CA HIS A 4 -0.64 -14.09 -3.22
C HIS A 4 0.58 -14.03 -2.29
N SER A 5 1.77 -14.32 -2.83
CA SER A 5 3.05 -14.19 -2.13
C SER A 5 3.33 -12.76 -1.69
N LEU A 6 3.00 -11.76 -2.51
CA LEU A 6 3.07 -10.35 -2.12
C LEU A 6 2.19 -10.05 -0.90
N ILE A 7 0.93 -10.48 -0.93
CA ILE A 7 -0.02 -10.23 0.17
C ILE A 7 0.47 -10.89 1.47
N ASN A 8 0.94 -12.13 1.39
CA ASN A 8 1.50 -12.84 2.54
C ASN A 8 2.77 -12.15 3.08
N GLN A 9 3.62 -11.59 2.22
CA GLN A 9 4.79 -10.81 2.66
C GLN A 9 4.41 -9.43 3.23
N ILE A 10 3.24 -8.89 2.89
CA ILE A 10 2.74 -7.63 3.46
C ILE A 10 2.16 -7.85 4.87
N GLU A 11 1.48 -8.96 5.09
CA GLU A 11 0.87 -9.33 6.36
C GLU A 11 1.89 -9.44 7.50
N GLY A 12 1.46 -9.09 8.71
CA GLY A 12 2.23 -9.15 9.95
C GLY A 12 2.31 -7.81 10.68
N ASP A 13 3.03 -7.82 11.80
CA ASP A 13 3.27 -6.63 12.61
C ASP A 13 4.57 -5.96 12.19
N TRP A 14 4.52 -4.66 11.91
CA TRP A 14 5.65 -3.91 11.36
C TRP A 14 6.04 -2.74 12.26
N LEU A 15 7.33 -2.68 12.59
CA LEU A 15 7.97 -1.44 13.01
C LEU A 15 8.40 -0.68 11.76
N VAL A 16 7.89 0.54 11.60
CA VAL A 16 8.12 1.39 10.42
C VAL A 16 8.84 2.65 10.84
N GLN A 17 10.05 2.84 10.33
CA GLN A 17 10.75 4.12 10.36
C GLN A 17 10.63 4.77 8.99
N THR A 18 10.26 6.04 8.93
CA THR A 18 10.17 6.80 7.69
C THR A 18 10.90 8.12 7.83
N THR A 19 11.74 8.45 6.85
CA THR A 19 12.41 9.74 6.72
C THR A 19 11.94 10.40 5.43
N THR A 20 11.40 11.60 5.55
CA THR A 20 10.95 12.44 4.43
C THR A 20 11.90 13.62 4.28
N TYR A 21 12.42 13.77 3.07
CA TYR A 21 13.24 14.89 2.63
C TYR A 21 12.36 15.83 1.80
N TYR A 22 12.06 17.02 2.32
CA TYR A 22 11.30 18.04 1.60
C TYR A 22 12.25 18.92 0.80
N LEU A 23 12.21 18.79 -0.53
CA LEU A 23 13.21 19.41 -1.42
C LEU A 23 13.08 20.94 -1.47
N ASN A 24 11.86 21.46 -1.39
CA ASN A 24 11.63 22.91 -1.48
C ASN A 24 12.03 23.67 -0.20
N THR A 25 12.07 22.99 0.94
CA THR A 25 12.34 23.64 2.24
C THR A 25 13.63 23.13 2.89
N TYR A 26 14.29 22.15 2.27
CA TYR A 26 15.44 21.42 2.81
C TYR A 26 15.20 20.83 4.21
N LYS A 27 13.93 20.66 4.61
CA LYS A 27 13.56 20.05 5.88
C LYS A 27 13.61 18.55 5.79
N VAL A 28 14.10 17.93 6.85
CA VAL A 28 14.05 16.47 7.05
C VAL A 28 13.12 16.18 8.21
N LYS A 29 12.16 15.26 8.00
CA LYS A 29 11.27 14.77 9.05
C LYS A 29 11.40 13.27 9.17
N SER A 30 11.59 12.79 10.39
CA SER A 30 11.56 11.36 10.69
C SER A 30 10.34 11.02 11.55
N ASN A 31 9.78 9.83 11.31
CA ASN A 31 8.65 9.32 12.07
C ASN A 31 8.80 7.81 12.25
N ASN A 32 8.50 7.34 13.47
CA ASN A 32 8.47 5.93 13.81
C ASN A 32 7.03 5.54 14.19
N GLN A 33 6.57 4.41 13.68
CA GLN A 33 5.22 3.92 13.99
C GLN A 33 5.16 2.40 13.91
N LYS A 34 4.24 1.81 14.69
CA LYS A 34 3.85 0.41 14.57
C LYS A 34 2.62 0.30 13.68
N ILE A 35 2.65 -0.64 12.74
CA ILE A 35 1.51 -0.95 11.85
C ILE A 35 1.29 -2.45 11.88
N THR A 36 0.06 -2.87 12.17
CA THR A 36 -0.36 -4.26 11.99
C THR A 36 -1.11 -4.37 10.68
N CYS A 37 -0.70 -5.31 9.84
CA CYS A 37 -1.33 -5.62 8.56
C CYS A 37 -1.93 -7.03 8.62
N GLN A 38 -3.23 -7.19 8.40
CA GLN A 38 -3.91 -8.48 8.50
C GLN A 38 -4.81 -8.75 7.30
N GLN A 39 -4.81 -9.99 6.82
CA GLN A 39 -5.78 -10.40 5.80
C GLN A 39 -7.19 -10.44 6.37
N ILE A 40 -8.13 -9.85 5.63
CA ILE A 40 -9.55 -9.90 5.99
C ILE A 40 -10.15 -11.15 5.37
N SER A 41 -10.78 -11.99 6.19
CA SER A 41 -11.51 -13.16 5.72
C SER A 41 -12.59 -12.76 4.70
N ARG A 42 -12.60 -13.44 3.55
CA ARG A 42 -13.59 -13.22 2.47
C ARG A 42 -15.03 -13.40 2.92
N ASN A 43 -15.26 -14.20 3.96
CA ASN A 43 -16.60 -14.48 4.48
C ASN A 43 -17.08 -13.41 5.47
N SER A 44 -16.21 -12.49 5.91
CA SER A 44 -16.59 -11.44 6.85
C SER A 44 -17.57 -10.44 6.22
N GLN A 45 -18.43 -9.85 7.06
CA GLN A 45 -19.32 -8.76 6.64
C GLN A 45 -18.52 -7.59 6.02
N GLN A 46 -17.37 -7.27 6.62
CA GLN A 46 -16.48 -6.22 6.13
C GLN A 46 -15.99 -6.52 4.71
N ALA A 47 -15.59 -7.77 4.42
CA ALA A 47 -15.18 -8.15 3.08
C ALA A 47 -16.29 -7.99 2.05
N ARG A 48 -17.52 -8.41 2.38
CA ARG A 48 -18.68 -8.26 1.48
C ARG A 48 -18.94 -6.80 1.14
N LEU A 49 -18.90 -5.92 2.14
CA LEU A 49 -19.11 -4.48 1.95
C LEU A 49 -18.04 -3.88 1.02
N LEU A 50 -16.77 -4.20 1.26
CA LEU A 50 -15.67 -3.66 0.44
C LEU A 50 -15.71 -4.20 -0.99
N ILE A 51 -15.91 -5.51 -1.18
CA ILE A 51 -15.93 -6.16 -2.50
C ILE A 51 -17.08 -5.64 -3.37
N ASN A 52 -18.27 -5.45 -2.80
CA ASN A 52 -19.43 -4.94 -3.54
C ASN A 52 -19.21 -3.55 -4.14
N THR A 53 -18.30 -2.74 -3.58
CA THR A 53 -17.99 -1.41 -4.13
C THR A 53 -17.07 -1.44 -5.37
N VAL A 54 -16.44 -2.58 -5.66
CA VAL A 54 -15.42 -2.70 -6.73
C VAL A 54 -15.75 -3.77 -7.78
N ASN A 55 -16.68 -4.67 -7.53
CA ASN A 55 -17.02 -5.80 -8.40
C ASN A 55 -17.95 -5.45 -9.59
N ASN A 56 -17.58 -4.46 -10.41
CA ASN A 56 -18.28 -4.14 -11.67
C ASN A 56 -17.45 -4.48 -12.92
N SER A 57 -16.41 -5.30 -12.81
CA SER A 57 -15.53 -5.65 -13.94
C SER A 57 -15.87 -7.01 -14.55
N ASN A 58 -15.97 -7.05 -15.88
CA ASN A 58 -16.10 -8.30 -16.65
C ASN A 58 -14.78 -9.09 -16.74
N ILE A 59 -13.69 -8.59 -16.17
CA ILE A 59 -12.38 -9.23 -16.21
C ILE A 59 -12.20 -10.04 -14.91
N PRO A 60 -11.71 -11.30 -14.98
CA PRO A 60 -11.38 -12.05 -13.78
C PRO A 60 -10.22 -11.37 -13.05
N LEU A 61 -10.52 -10.81 -11.88
CA LEU A 61 -9.54 -10.18 -11.00
C LEU A 61 -9.40 -11.01 -9.73
N GLU A 62 -8.16 -11.30 -9.35
CA GLU A 62 -7.88 -11.87 -8.03
C GLU A 62 -8.01 -10.75 -6.99
N THR A 63 -8.89 -10.96 -6.01
CA THR A 63 -9.18 -9.97 -4.96
C THR A 63 -8.59 -10.38 -3.62
N TYR A 64 -7.84 -9.46 -3.00
CA TYR A 64 -7.27 -9.60 -1.65
C TYR A 64 -7.61 -8.37 -0.82
N LEU A 65 -7.88 -8.58 0.46
CA LEU A 65 -8.27 -7.52 1.39
C LEU A 65 -7.31 -7.51 2.56
N LEU A 66 -6.76 -6.33 2.85
CA LEU A 66 -5.89 -6.10 4.00
C LEU A 66 -6.47 -5.01 4.90
N GLU A 67 -6.50 -5.27 6.21
CA GLU A 67 -6.69 -4.26 7.24
C GLU A 67 -5.32 -3.76 7.72
N TYR A 68 -5.18 -2.44 7.84
CA TYR A 68 -4.01 -1.76 8.38
C TYR A 68 -4.42 -1.03 9.66
N ILE A 69 -3.78 -1.37 10.77
CA ILE A 69 -4.04 -0.81 12.09
C ILE A 69 -2.81 0.00 12.53
N PHE A 70 -3.00 1.29 12.79
CA PHE A 70 -1.92 2.19 13.22
C PHE A 70 -1.84 2.21 14.75
N GLY A 71 -0.81 1.58 15.32
CA GLY A 71 -0.76 1.25 16.74
C GLY A 71 -0.96 2.43 17.70
N ALA A 72 -0.40 3.61 17.39
CA ALA A 72 -0.53 4.77 18.26
C ALA A 72 -1.93 5.41 18.29
N THR A 73 -2.72 5.22 17.22
CA THR A 73 -4.03 5.89 17.07
C THR A 73 -5.21 4.93 17.06
N GLY A 74 -4.96 3.62 16.94
CA GLY A 74 -5.98 2.63 16.65
C GLY A 74 -6.68 2.83 15.29
N LYS A 75 -6.23 3.79 14.47
CA LYS A 75 -6.84 4.10 13.18
C LYS A 75 -6.75 2.88 12.28
N ARG A 76 -7.85 2.57 11.61
CA ARG A 76 -7.98 1.47 10.67
C ARG A 76 -8.15 1.98 9.25
N LEU A 77 -7.44 1.35 8.32
CA LEU A 77 -7.58 1.53 6.89
C LEU A 77 -7.74 0.16 6.24
N TYR A 78 -8.55 0.08 5.20
CA TYR A 78 -8.73 -1.15 4.44
C TYR A 78 -8.19 -0.96 3.03
N PHE A 79 -7.50 -1.96 2.52
CA PHE A 79 -6.95 -1.96 1.18
C PHE A 79 -7.49 -3.16 0.41
N CYS A 80 -8.18 -2.88 -0.69
CA CYS A 80 -8.66 -3.89 -1.63
C CYS A 80 -7.72 -3.94 -2.83
N PHE A 81 -7.00 -5.05 -2.96
CA PHE A 81 -6.12 -5.35 -4.07
C PHE A 81 -6.91 -6.12 -5.13
N LEU A 82 -7.00 -5.57 -6.33
CA LEU A 82 -7.62 -6.17 -7.49
C LEU A 82 -6.53 -6.45 -8.52
N TYR A 83 -6.23 -7.72 -8.79
CA TYR A 83 -5.07 -8.09 -9.60
C TYR A 83 -5.46 -8.84 -10.87
N ASN A 84 -4.94 -8.36 -12.01
CA ASN A 84 -5.00 -9.08 -13.27
C ASN A 84 -3.69 -9.85 -13.47
N LYS A 85 -3.77 -11.17 -13.34
CA LYS A 85 -2.62 -12.08 -13.44
C LYS A 85 -1.94 -12.02 -14.80
N SER A 86 -2.70 -11.95 -15.89
CA SER A 86 -2.18 -11.93 -17.26
C SER A 86 -1.36 -10.67 -17.55
N LEU A 87 -1.74 -9.53 -16.97
CA LEU A 87 -1.06 -8.24 -17.16
C LEU A 87 0.00 -7.94 -16.09
N ARG A 88 0.11 -8.78 -15.06
CA ARG A 88 0.92 -8.55 -13.84
C ARG A 88 0.72 -7.17 -13.21
N LYS A 89 -0.49 -6.65 -13.32
CA LYS A 89 -0.89 -5.30 -12.93
C LYS A 89 -2.18 -5.38 -12.14
N GLY A 90 -2.35 -4.47 -11.19
CA GLY A 90 -3.59 -4.35 -10.44
C GLY A 90 -3.91 -2.95 -9.99
N HIS A 91 -5.03 -2.85 -9.29
CA HIS A 91 -5.50 -1.64 -8.63
C HIS A 91 -5.57 -1.89 -7.13
N ILE A 92 -5.27 -0.85 -6.35
CA ILE A 92 -5.52 -0.84 -4.91
C ILE A 92 -6.58 0.22 -4.66
N VAL A 93 -7.64 -0.14 -3.97
CA VAL A 93 -8.63 0.83 -3.46
C VAL A 93 -8.49 0.91 -1.96
N LYS A 94 -8.27 2.13 -1.45
CA LYS A 94 -8.12 2.41 -0.03
C LYS A 94 -9.40 2.97 0.54
N TYR A 95 -9.83 2.39 1.64
CA TYR A 95 -11.02 2.75 2.39
C TYR A 95 -10.65 3.19 3.80
N ILE A 96 -11.41 4.13 4.33
CA ILE A 96 -11.38 4.47 5.76
C ILE A 96 -12.41 3.63 6.52
N ASN A 97 -12.45 3.76 7.85
CA ASN A 97 -13.22 2.86 8.71
C ASN A 97 -14.74 2.82 8.43
N ASN A 98 -15.31 3.85 7.79
CA ASN A 98 -16.72 3.87 7.38
C ASN A 98 -16.97 3.33 5.96
N ASN A 99 -16.01 2.58 5.39
CA ASN A 99 -16.08 1.95 4.07
C ASN A 99 -16.18 2.94 2.90
N ARG A 100 -15.87 4.22 3.13
CA ARG A 100 -15.70 5.19 2.04
C ARG A 100 -14.35 5.02 1.37
N ALA A 101 -14.36 4.80 0.06
CA ALA A 101 -13.15 4.85 -0.76
C ALA A 101 -12.59 6.29 -0.79
N ILE A 102 -11.29 6.43 -0.52
CA ILE A 102 -10.63 7.74 -0.46
C ILE A 102 -9.49 7.88 -1.47
N GLU A 103 -8.86 6.77 -1.88
CA GLU A 103 -7.73 6.79 -2.79
C GLU A 103 -7.71 5.53 -3.66
N GLN A 104 -7.20 5.68 -4.88
CA GLN A 104 -6.98 4.60 -5.83
C GLN A 104 -5.54 4.62 -6.30
N TYR A 105 -4.94 3.44 -6.36
CA TYR A 105 -3.57 3.23 -6.79
C TYR A 105 -3.56 2.22 -7.93
N VAL A 106 -2.54 2.32 -8.78
CA VAL A 106 -2.18 1.27 -9.73
C VAL A 106 -0.89 0.65 -9.23
N PHE A 107 -0.80 -0.68 -9.24
CA PHE A 107 0.42 -1.38 -8.88
C PHE A 107 0.85 -2.39 -9.93
N PHE A 108 2.16 -2.65 -9.97
CA PHE A 108 2.81 -3.62 -10.84
C PHE A 108 3.76 -4.47 -10.00
N ILE A 109 3.75 -5.77 -10.23
CA ILE A 109 4.69 -6.71 -9.60
C ILE A 109 5.80 -7.01 -10.60
N ASP A 110 7.02 -6.59 -10.31
CA ASP A 110 8.19 -6.84 -11.16
C ASP A 110 8.78 -8.25 -10.90
N TYR A 111 9.74 -8.67 -11.72
CA TYR A 111 10.41 -9.97 -11.64
C TYR A 111 11.39 -10.09 -10.44
N LYS A 112 11.88 -8.98 -9.87
CA LYS A 112 12.91 -8.97 -8.80
C LYS A 112 12.37 -8.75 -7.37
N ASN A 113 11.17 -9.25 -7.06
CA ASN A 113 10.50 -9.11 -5.75
C ASN A 113 10.27 -7.65 -5.31
N ASN A 114 9.95 -6.81 -6.28
CA ASN A 114 9.72 -5.40 -6.12
C ASN A 114 8.34 -5.02 -6.68
N VAL A 115 7.66 -4.13 -5.97
CA VAL A 115 6.32 -3.67 -6.33
C VAL A 115 6.38 -2.17 -6.56
N HIS A 116 5.87 -1.76 -7.72
CA HIS A 116 5.78 -0.37 -8.09
C HIS A 116 4.33 0.07 -7.89
N ILE A 117 4.11 1.09 -7.08
CA ILE A 117 2.79 1.64 -6.78
C ILE A 117 2.76 3.08 -7.27
N LYS A 118 1.72 3.43 -8.02
CA LYS A 118 1.48 4.78 -8.51
C LYS A 118 0.12 5.27 -8.02
N SER A 119 0.08 6.47 -7.48
CA SER A 119 -1.17 7.20 -7.24
C SER A 119 -1.10 8.62 -7.76
N LYS A 120 -2.27 9.17 -8.03
CA LYS A 120 -2.46 10.56 -8.42
C LYS A 120 -3.69 11.08 -7.69
N TYR A 121 -3.54 12.18 -6.98
CA TYR A 121 -4.64 12.90 -6.37
C TYR A 121 -4.48 14.39 -6.65
N LYS A 122 -5.43 14.97 -7.38
CA LYS A 122 -5.35 16.33 -7.90
C LYS A 122 -4.02 16.54 -8.65
N ASN A 123 -3.22 17.52 -8.21
CA ASN A 123 -1.92 17.87 -8.76
C ASN A 123 -0.74 17.15 -8.10
N VAL A 124 -1.00 16.20 -7.20
CA VAL A 124 0.02 15.39 -6.54
C VAL A 124 0.08 14.01 -7.17
N GLN A 125 1.29 13.56 -7.50
CA GLN A 125 1.60 12.22 -7.95
C GLN A 125 2.58 11.58 -6.99
N ILE A 126 2.34 10.32 -6.63
CA ILE A 126 3.24 9.55 -5.77
C ILE A 126 3.65 8.30 -6.53
N LEU A 127 4.95 8.07 -6.59
CA LEU A 127 5.55 6.84 -7.10
C LEU A 127 6.25 6.14 -5.95
N GLU A 128 5.84 4.94 -5.61
CA GLU A 128 6.43 4.15 -4.55
C GLU A 128 7.04 2.88 -5.11
N TYR A 129 8.23 2.54 -4.60
CA TYR A 129 8.96 1.33 -4.90
C TYR A 129 9.12 0.57 -3.59
N LEU A 130 8.44 -0.56 -3.48
CA LEU A 130 8.50 -1.47 -2.35
C LEU A 130 9.44 -2.62 -2.70
N TYR A 131 10.49 -2.81 -1.91
CA TYR A 131 11.49 -3.87 -2.09
C TYR A 131 11.49 -4.79 -0.88
N PHE A 132 11.23 -6.07 -1.10
CA PHE A 132 11.34 -7.10 -0.07
C PHE A 132 12.77 -7.63 -0.04
N VAL A 133 13.52 -7.24 0.98
CA VAL A 133 14.92 -7.65 1.16
C VAL A 133 14.99 -9.03 1.80
N SER A 134 14.07 -9.33 2.71
CA SER A 134 13.82 -10.65 3.28
C SER A 134 12.35 -10.74 3.72
N ASP A 135 11.91 -11.89 4.23
CA ASP A 135 10.55 -12.06 4.75
C ASP A 135 10.24 -11.13 5.93
N ASN A 136 11.28 -10.70 6.67
CA ASN A 136 11.16 -9.86 7.85
C ASN A 136 11.61 -8.41 7.62
N PHE A 137 12.09 -8.07 6.42
CA PHE A 137 12.59 -6.74 6.14
C PHE A 137 12.25 -6.26 4.73
N LYS A 138 11.63 -5.08 4.66
CA LYS A 138 11.33 -4.41 3.39
C LYS A 138 11.59 -2.93 3.47
N THR A 139 11.95 -2.35 2.34
CA THR A 139 12.17 -0.92 2.19
C THR A 139 11.16 -0.33 1.22
N VAL A 140 10.80 0.94 1.45
CA VAL A 140 9.96 1.71 0.54
C VAL A 140 10.69 2.98 0.18
N LYS A 141 10.78 3.28 -1.10
CA LYS A 141 11.17 4.59 -1.60
C LYS A 141 9.94 5.23 -2.24
N SER A 142 9.59 6.44 -1.82
CA SER A 142 8.49 7.20 -2.41
C SER A 142 9.00 8.51 -2.99
N ILE A 143 8.59 8.84 -4.21
CA ILE A 143 8.85 10.11 -4.87
C ILE A 143 7.52 10.84 -4.98
N ILE A 144 7.45 12.04 -4.41
CA ILE A 144 6.25 12.86 -4.35
C ILE A 144 6.45 14.05 -5.28
N ASN A 145 5.66 14.10 -6.34
CA ASN A 145 5.64 15.20 -7.28
C ASN A 145 4.37 16.03 -7.08
N LYS A 146 4.49 17.36 -7.06
CA LYS A 146 3.36 18.30 -7.06
C LYS A 146 3.56 19.28 -8.21
N ASN A 147 2.54 19.49 -9.04
CA ASN A 147 2.64 20.33 -10.26
C ASN A 147 3.84 19.93 -11.15
N ASN A 148 4.05 18.63 -11.36
CA ASN A 148 5.17 18.06 -12.12
C ASN A 148 6.59 18.37 -11.57
N GLN A 149 6.70 18.92 -10.36
CA GLN A 149 7.98 19.13 -9.69
C GLN A 149 8.13 18.15 -8.53
N CYS A 150 9.33 17.61 -8.33
CA CYS A 150 9.63 16.76 -7.18
C CYS A 150 9.69 17.64 -5.92
N VAL A 151 8.78 17.42 -4.98
CA VAL A 151 8.67 18.24 -3.75
C VAL A 151 9.15 17.49 -2.52
N ALA A 152 9.13 16.16 -2.55
CA ALA A 152 9.65 15.34 -1.46
C ALA A 152 10.06 13.94 -1.92
N ILE A 153 11.02 13.37 -1.20
CA ILE A 153 11.42 11.97 -1.31
C ILE A 153 11.30 11.35 0.08
N CYS A 154 10.69 10.17 0.16
CA CYS A 154 10.58 9.40 1.40
C CYS A 154 11.36 8.10 1.28
N PHE A 155 12.02 7.72 2.37
CA PHE A 155 12.57 6.39 2.57
C PHE A 155 11.96 5.80 3.82
N SER A 156 11.43 4.59 3.72
CA SER A 156 10.93 3.84 4.86
C SER A 156 11.64 2.51 4.97
N SER A 157 12.06 2.18 6.17
CA SER A 157 12.51 0.85 6.57
C SER A 157 11.40 0.20 7.39
N LYS A 158 11.04 -1.04 7.07
CA LYS A 158 9.98 -1.77 7.74
C LYS A 158 10.51 -3.12 8.19
N ILE A 159 10.53 -3.33 9.50
CA ILE A 159 10.99 -4.57 10.13
C ILE A 159 9.76 -5.28 10.68
N LYS A 160 9.59 -6.55 10.30
CA LYS A 160 8.55 -7.41 10.83
C LYS A 160 8.91 -7.79 12.26
N MET A 161 7.97 -7.61 13.19
CA MET A 161 8.14 -7.95 14.60
C MET A 161 7.63 -9.36 14.90
N ASN A 162 6.53 -9.75 14.24
CA ASN A 162 5.90 -11.07 14.30
C ASN A 162 5.32 -11.42 12.92
#